data_AF-A0A381YGU9-F1
#
_entry.id   AF-A0A381YGU9-F1
#
_cell.length_a   1.000
_cell.length_b   1.000
_cell.length_c   1.000
_cell.angle_alpha   90.00
_cell.angle_beta   90.00
_cell.angle_gamma   90.00
#
_symmetry.space_group_name_H-M   'P 1'
#
loop_
_entity.id
_entity.type
_entity.pdbx_description
1 polymer ?
#
loop_
_entity_poly.entity_id
_entity_poly.type
_entity_poly.pdbx_seq_one_letter_code
_entity_poly.pdbx_strand_id
1 'polypeptide(L)'
;MAMPRVKSIKQLVQVALFLFSLTLFLTVAEASKSTDTGTSQEWASLEGFRSAKFGFNESEVLKAINKDFRVMEKSVSRVINSNEKTVTLSIDAKDLLIGSGSSKIFYIFGYKSKKLIHVNVVWGRSVQQKPNAEAVVSTANQLRNYFAQKKYQKNGFALNAQLGEGTILVFQGKDQKGRAARLLLNNPKNKDGKVGDSISLTLSYIEKPENPDVFIIKDGDF
;
A
#
# COMPACT_ATOMS: atom_id res chain seq x y z
N MET A 1 -30.13 -41.41 -4.76
CA MET A 1 -30.25 -40.02 -5.30
C MET A 1 -29.79 -39.09 -4.18
N ALA A 2 -28.55 -38.61 -4.24
CA ALA A 2 -27.91 -37.86 -3.16
C ALA A 2 -27.64 -36.42 -3.63
N MET A 3 -28.21 -35.44 -2.93
CA MET A 3 -27.93 -34.02 -3.12
C MET A 3 -26.46 -33.71 -2.75
N PRO A 4 -25.76 -32.85 -3.51
CA PRO A 4 -24.45 -32.37 -3.10
C PRO A 4 -24.61 -31.33 -1.98
N ARG A 5 -23.99 -31.64 -0.84
CA ARG A 5 -23.82 -30.73 0.32
C ARG A 5 -23.05 -29.49 -0.13
N VAL A 6 -23.71 -28.33 -0.18
CA VAL A 6 -23.07 -27.04 -0.44
C VAL A 6 -22.08 -26.75 0.69
N LYS A 7 -20.79 -26.64 0.35
CA LYS A 7 -19.72 -26.27 1.28
C LYS A 7 -19.91 -24.81 1.71
N SER A 8 -20.45 -24.67 2.92
CA SER A 8 -20.33 -23.58 3.90
C SER A 8 -19.74 -22.24 3.43
N ILE A 9 -20.60 -21.23 3.48
CA ILE A 9 -20.44 -19.78 3.29
C ILE A 9 -19.46 -19.18 4.32
N LYS A 10 -18.19 -19.60 4.30
CA LYS A 10 -17.14 -19.07 5.21
C LYS A 10 -15.92 -18.46 4.50
N GLN A 11 -15.92 -18.40 3.17
CA GLN A 11 -14.86 -17.74 2.38
C GLN A 11 -15.25 -16.36 1.83
N LEU A 12 -16.49 -15.91 2.04
CA LEU A 12 -17.03 -14.69 1.43
C LEU A 12 -16.83 -13.40 2.26
N VAL A 13 -16.20 -13.46 3.44
CA VAL A 13 -16.05 -12.28 4.33
C VAL A 13 -14.63 -11.70 4.36
N GLN A 14 -13.65 -12.29 3.68
CA GLN A 14 -12.26 -11.77 3.65
C GLN A 14 -11.88 -10.96 2.40
N VAL A 15 -12.83 -10.74 1.48
CA VAL A 15 -12.57 -10.06 0.19
C VAL A 15 -13.11 -8.62 0.16
N ALA A 16 -13.82 -8.16 1.20
CA ALA A 16 -14.56 -6.89 1.16
C ALA A 16 -13.78 -5.62 1.59
N LEU A 17 -12.48 -5.71 1.85
CA LEU A 17 -11.67 -4.58 2.35
C LEU A 17 -10.37 -4.39 1.56
N PHE A 18 -10.43 -4.54 0.24
CA PHE A 18 -9.41 -4.05 -0.68
C PHE A 18 -10.07 -3.28 -1.82
N LEU A 19 -11.02 -2.42 -1.46
CA LEU A 19 -11.23 -1.20 -2.24
C LEU A 19 -9.84 -0.55 -2.33
N PHE A 20 -9.44 -0.13 -3.53
CA PHE A 20 -8.71 1.10 -3.71
C PHE A 20 -9.59 2.13 -2.97
N SER A 21 -9.42 2.20 -1.64
CA SER A 21 -9.89 3.34 -0.88
C SER A 21 -9.32 4.45 -1.72
N LEU A 22 -10.21 5.22 -2.34
CA LEU A 22 -9.90 6.45 -3.00
C LEU A 22 -9.23 7.24 -1.88
N THR A 23 -7.92 7.04 -1.74
CA THR A 23 -7.06 7.80 -0.88
C THR A 23 -7.03 9.07 -1.67
N LEU A 24 -8.06 9.92 -1.47
CA LEU A 24 -7.96 11.29 -1.88
C LEU A 24 -6.59 11.71 -1.34
N PHE A 25 -5.68 11.97 -2.25
CA PHE A 25 -4.50 12.75 -1.98
C PHE A 25 -5.03 14.16 -1.76
N LEU A 26 -5.71 14.37 -0.62
CA LEU A 26 -6.09 15.68 -0.18
C LEU A 26 -4.81 16.48 -0.11
N THR A 27 -4.81 17.64 -0.74
CA THR A 27 -3.83 18.68 -0.47
C THR A 27 -3.96 18.98 1.02
N VAL A 28 -3.06 18.44 1.84
CA VAL A 28 -2.94 18.87 3.23
C VAL A 28 -2.42 20.30 3.15
N ALA A 29 -3.32 21.27 3.20
CA ALA A 29 -2.96 22.66 3.35
C ALA A 29 -2.30 22.80 4.74
N GLU A 30 -1.01 23.14 4.70
CA GLU A 30 -0.18 23.61 5.81
C GLU A 30 -0.04 22.70 7.03
N ALA A 31 0.91 21.77 6.94
CA ALA A 31 1.71 21.34 8.09
C ALA A 31 3.15 21.04 7.68
N SER A 32 3.88 22.07 7.25
CA SER A 32 5.34 22.06 7.27
C SER A 32 5.86 23.49 7.36
N LYS A 33 6.10 23.96 8.59
CA LYS A 33 7.17 24.92 8.84
C LYS A 33 8.42 24.12 9.22
N SER A 34 9.11 23.56 8.23
CA SER A 34 10.51 23.14 8.41
C SER A 34 11.39 24.09 7.61
N THR A 35 12.22 24.83 8.33
CA THR A 35 13.27 25.71 7.83
C THR A 35 14.14 24.99 6.81
N ASP A 36 14.19 25.58 5.62
CA ASP A 36 15.07 25.22 4.53
C ASP A 36 16.52 25.54 4.93
N THR A 37 17.24 24.55 5.45
CA THR A 37 18.70 24.59 5.57
C THR A 37 19.30 23.59 4.60
N GLY A 38 19.52 24.06 3.38
CA GLY A 38 20.74 23.83 2.58
C GLY A 38 21.37 22.44 2.64
N THR A 39 20.74 21.46 2.02
CA THR A 39 21.45 20.35 1.35
C THR A 39 20.72 20.04 0.05
N SER A 40 21.47 19.92 -1.06
CA SER A 40 20.94 19.51 -2.36
C SER A 40 20.48 18.05 -2.31
N GLN A 41 19.35 17.79 -1.67
CA GLN A 41 18.75 16.45 -1.62
C GLN A 41 18.38 16.00 -3.03
N GLU A 42 18.85 14.81 -3.40
CA GLU A 42 18.46 14.15 -4.64
C GLU A 42 16.94 13.94 -4.67
N TRP A 43 16.32 14.13 -5.83
CA TRP A 43 14.92 13.82 -6.05
C TRP A 43 14.65 12.33 -5.77
N ALA A 44 13.53 12.05 -5.13
CA ALA A 44 13.03 10.69 -5.05
C ALA A 44 12.74 10.15 -6.45
N SER A 45 12.95 8.85 -6.64
CA SER A 45 12.57 8.13 -7.87
C SER A 45 11.62 6.99 -7.49
N LEU A 46 10.33 7.21 -7.71
CA LEU A 46 9.29 6.27 -7.30
C LEU A 46 8.85 5.46 -8.52
N GLU A 47 9.68 4.51 -8.96
CA GLU A 47 9.41 3.75 -10.19
C GLU A 47 8.56 2.50 -10.00
N GLY A 48 8.24 2.13 -8.76
CA GLY A 48 7.55 0.89 -8.40
C GLY A 48 8.10 0.36 -7.08
N PHE A 49 8.23 -0.96 -6.95
CA PHE A 49 8.74 -1.62 -5.75
C PHE A 49 9.81 -2.66 -6.09
N ARG A 50 11.03 -2.44 -5.58
CA ARG A 50 12.22 -3.25 -5.89
C ARG A 50 12.39 -3.41 -7.41
N SER A 51 12.45 -4.63 -7.94
CA SER A 51 12.62 -4.88 -9.38
C SER A 51 11.33 -4.70 -10.18
N ALA A 52 10.15 -4.63 -9.55
CA ALA A 52 8.87 -4.46 -10.23
C ALA A 52 8.57 -2.97 -10.46
N LYS A 53 8.50 -2.56 -11.73
CA LYS A 53 8.29 -1.15 -12.11
C LYS A 53 6.87 -0.89 -12.62
N PHE A 54 6.38 0.33 -12.45
CA PHE A 54 5.15 0.78 -13.09
C PHE A 54 5.23 0.60 -14.62
N GLY A 55 4.12 0.21 -15.24
CA GLY A 55 4.07 -0.13 -16.65
C GLY A 55 4.39 -1.60 -16.98
N PHE A 56 4.88 -2.38 -16.03
CA PHE A 56 5.10 -3.83 -16.22
C PHE A 56 3.78 -4.58 -16.36
N ASN A 57 3.73 -5.57 -17.25
CA ASN A 57 2.65 -6.54 -17.33
C ASN A 57 2.79 -7.62 -16.24
N GLU A 58 1.79 -8.50 -16.12
CA GLU A 58 1.75 -9.56 -15.11
C GLU A 58 2.98 -10.48 -15.15
N SER A 59 3.43 -10.89 -16.35
CA SER A 59 4.62 -11.75 -16.52
C SER A 59 5.91 -11.06 -16.07
N GLU A 60 6.07 -9.77 -16.37
CA GLU A 60 7.22 -8.98 -15.93
C GLU A 60 7.25 -8.83 -14.41
N VAL A 61 6.09 -8.63 -13.77
CA VAL A 61 5.97 -8.57 -12.31
C VAL A 61 6.26 -9.93 -11.67
N LEU A 62 5.79 -11.03 -12.24
CA LEU A 62 6.09 -12.39 -11.74
C LEU A 62 7.61 -12.68 -11.80
N LYS A 63 8.30 -12.25 -12.86
CA LYS A 63 9.76 -12.33 -12.95
C LYS A 63 10.45 -11.50 -11.86
N ALA A 64 9.96 -10.28 -11.61
CA ALA A 64 10.47 -9.43 -10.54
C ALA A 64 10.26 -10.06 -9.15
N ILE A 65 9.07 -10.61 -8.89
CA ILE A 65 8.75 -11.34 -7.64
C ILE A 65 9.73 -12.50 -7.43
N ASN A 66 9.97 -13.31 -8.45
CA ASN A 66 10.90 -14.43 -8.35
C ASN A 66 12.34 -13.95 -8.08
N LYS A 67 12.78 -12.91 -8.78
CA LYS A 67 14.11 -12.33 -8.59
C LYS A 67 14.31 -11.79 -7.16
N ASP A 68 13.33 -11.06 -6.66
CA ASP A 68 13.44 -10.32 -5.40
C ASP A 68 13.15 -11.17 -4.16
N PHE A 69 12.27 -12.17 -4.28
CA PHE A 69 11.75 -12.96 -3.15
C PHE A 69 11.91 -14.46 -3.28
N ARG A 70 12.40 -14.96 -4.42
CA ARG A 70 12.50 -16.40 -4.73
C ARG A 70 11.16 -17.13 -4.65
N VAL A 71 10.05 -16.41 -4.82
CA VAL A 71 8.70 -16.96 -4.86
C VAL A 71 8.43 -17.47 -6.28
N MET A 72 7.91 -18.69 -6.38
CA MET A 72 7.47 -19.27 -7.65
C MET A 72 6.08 -18.76 -8.01
N GLU A 73 5.78 -18.64 -9.31
CA GLU A 73 4.49 -18.16 -9.82
C GLU A 73 3.28 -18.88 -9.21
N LYS A 74 3.36 -20.22 -9.05
CA LYS A 74 2.29 -21.03 -8.42
C LYS A 74 1.99 -20.67 -6.95
N SER A 75 2.90 -19.97 -6.29
CA SER A 75 2.76 -19.51 -4.90
C SER A 75 2.27 -18.05 -4.82
N VAL A 76 2.09 -17.39 -5.96
CA VAL A 76 1.53 -16.03 -6.04
C VAL A 76 0.00 -16.14 -6.11
N SER A 77 -0.68 -15.44 -5.22
CA SER A 77 -2.14 -15.36 -5.26
C SER A 77 -2.59 -14.31 -6.25
N ARG A 78 -3.59 -14.62 -7.06
CA ARG A 78 -4.17 -13.72 -8.05
C ARG A 78 -5.66 -13.50 -7.77
N VAL A 79 -6.07 -12.25 -7.66
CA VAL A 79 -7.46 -11.85 -7.35
C VAL A 79 -7.91 -10.78 -8.32
N ILE A 80 -9.19 -10.83 -8.72
CA ILE A 80 -9.84 -9.79 -9.52
C ILE A 80 -10.70 -8.94 -8.59
N ASN A 81 -10.49 -7.63 -8.58
CA ASN A 81 -11.42 -6.70 -7.94
C ASN A 81 -12.54 -6.39 -8.95
N SER A 82 -13.75 -6.89 -8.66
CA SER A 82 -14.88 -6.77 -9.59
C SER A 82 -15.46 -5.36 -9.68
N ASN A 83 -15.20 -4.51 -8.68
CA ASN A 83 -15.70 -3.13 -8.66
C ASN A 83 -14.81 -2.24 -9.53
N GLU A 84 -13.50 -2.29 -9.31
CA GLU A 84 -12.52 -1.48 -10.06
C GLU A 84 -12.05 -2.13 -11.35
N LYS A 85 -12.41 -3.39 -11.59
CA LYS A 85 -11.96 -4.21 -12.73
C LYS A 85 -10.43 -4.36 -12.81
N THR A 86 -9.74 -4.22 -11.68
CA THR A 86 -8.29 -4.41 -11.54
C THR A 86 -7.96 -5.86 -11.23
N VAL A 87 -6.72 -6.24 -11.51
CA VAL A 87 -6.14 -7.52 -11.08
C VAL A 87 -5.12 -7.23 -9.99
N THR A 88 -5.05 -8.09 -8.98
CA THR A 88 -4.02 -8.02 -7.94
C THR A 88 -3.25 -9.33 -7.86
N LEU A 89 -1.93 -9.25 -7.92
CA LEU A 89 -1.04 -10.33 -7.48
C LEU A 89 -0.60 -10.07 -6.06
N SER A 90 -0.55 -11.09 -5.20
CA SER A 90 -0.08 -10.95 -3.83
C SER A 90 0.85 -12.08 -3.39
N ILE A 91 1.82 -11.71 -2.55
CA ILE A 91 2.77 -12.62 -1.93
C ILE A 91 2.94 -12.29 -0.45
N ASP A 92 3.22 -13.32 0.35
CA ASP A 92 3.72 -13.14 1.70
C ASP A 92 5.23 -12.93 1.66
N ALA A 93 5.74 -12.03 2.50
CA ALA A 93 7.17 -11.79 2.67
C ALA A 93 7.50 -11.64 4.15
N LYS A 94 8.65 -12.15 4.57
CA LYS A 94 9.17 -12.02 5.94
C LYS A 94 10.33 -11.06 5.96
N ASP A 95 10.35 -10.18 6.96
CA ASP A 95 11.46 -9.26 7.25
C ASP A 95 11.91 -8.48 6.01
N LEU A 96 10.95 -7.86 5.31
CA LEU A 96 11.23 -6.99 4.16
C LEU A 96 12.24 -5.88 4.49
N LEU A 97 12.17 -5.42 5.74
CA LEU A 97 13.23 -4.72 6.46
C LEU A 97 13.60 -5.56 7.69
N ILE A 98 14.85 -5.43 8.14
CA ILE A 98 15.35 -6.14 9.34
C ILE A 98 14.42 -5.83 10.53
N GLY A 99 13.84 -6.88 11.12
CA GLY A 99 12.95 -6.76 12.27
C GLY A 99 11.54 -6.26 11.95
N SER A 100 11.16 -6.12 10.67
CA SER A 100 9.80 -5.70 10.29
C SER A 100 8.76 -6.82 10.40
N GLY A 101 9.18 -8.07 10.56
CA GLY A 101 8.29 -9.22 10.70
C GLY A 101 7.58 -9.59 9.40
N SER A 102 6.46 -10.32 9.52
CA SER A 102 5.70 -10.77 8.35
C SER A 102 4.88 -9.64 7.74
N SER A 103 4.87 -9.62 6.41
CA SER A 103 4.22 -8.63 5.57
C SER A 103 3.55 -9.30 4.38
N LYS A 104 2.66 -8.57 3.72
CA LYS A 104 2.06 -8.97 2.45
C LYS A 104 2.23 -7.86 1.43
N ILE A 105 2.66 -8.23 0.23
CA ILE A 105 2.83 -7.31 -0.88
C ILE A 105 1.71 -7.55 -1.89
N PHE A 106 1.12 -6.48 -2.39
CA PHE A 106 0.05 -6.50 -3.38
C PHE A 106 0.45 -5.65 -4.59
N TYR A 107 0.53 -6.27 -5.75
CA TYR A 107 0.81 -5.64 -7.04
C TYR A 107 -0.51 -5.50 -7.80
N ILE A 108 -0.95 -4.26 -8.02
CA ILE A 108 -2.27 -3.94 -8.56
C ILE A 108 -2.12 -3.45 -10.01
N PHE A 109 -2.81 -4.14 -10.91
CA PHE A 109 -2.79 -3.89 -12.34
C PHE A 109 -4.02 -3.10 -12.78
N GLY A 110 -3.79 -2.09 -13.61
CA GLY A 110 -4.81 -1.18 -14.09
C GLY A 110 -5.87 -1.88 -14.95
N TYR A 111 -7.08 -1.32 -14.93
CA TYR A 111 -8.24 -1.86 -15.64
C TYR A 111 -8.02 -1.85 -17.15
N LYS A 112 -7.66 -0.72 -17.76
CA LYS A 112 -7.53 -0.62 -19.22
C LYS A 112 -6.16 -1.06 -19.69
N SER A 113 -5.10 -0.61 -19.02
CA SER A 113 -3.72 -0.84 -19.42
C SER A 113 -3.24 -2.27 -19.16
N LYS A 114 -3.82 -2.95 -18.17
CA LYS A 114 -3.33 -4.24 -17.63
C LYS A 114 -1.87 -4.17 -17.16
N LYS A 115 -1.40 -2.97 -16.82
CA LYS A 115 -0.04 -2.72 -16.33
C LYS A 115 -0.03 -2.46 -14.83
N LEU A 116 1.10 -2.71 -14.17
CA LEU A 116 1.31 -2.36 -12.77
C LEU A 116 1.17 -0.84 -12.59
N ILE A 117 0.22 -0.43 -11.77
CA ILE A 117 -0.05 0.99 -11.47
C ILE A 117 0.09 1.33 -9.99
N HIS A 118 0.07 0.32 -9.11
CA HIS A 118 0.07 0.51 -7.67
C HIS A 118 0.66 -0.72 -6.97
N VAL A 119 1.51 -0.51 -5.96
CA VAL A 119 1.98 -1.53 -5.03
C VAL A 119 1.63 -1.14 -3.60
N ASN A 120 1.00 -2.07 -2.86
CA ASN A 120 0.84 -1.96 -1.41
C ASN A 120 1.73 -2.96 -0.69
N VAL A 121 2.40 -2.52 0.37
CA VAL A 121 3.09 -3.40 1.33
C VAL A 121 2.43 -3.19 2.69
N VAL A 122 1.94 -4.28 3.27
CA VAL A 122 1.15 -4.25 4.51
C VAL A 122 1.85 -5.04 5.59
N TRP A 123 1.88 -4.49 6.81
CA TRP A 123 2.28 -5.15 8.05
C TRP A 123 1.16 -5.04 9.08
N GLY A 124 1.22 -5.88 10.12
CA GLY A 124 0.31 -5.80 11.26
C GLY A 124 -0.91 -6.72 11.16
N ARG A 125 -2.04 -6.29 11.73
CA ARG A 125 -3.26 -7.09 11.94
C ARG A 125 -3.84 -7.68 10.64
N SER A 126 -3.69 -6.99 9.52
CA SER A 126 -4.13 -7.46 8.19
C SER A 126 -3.31 -8.63 7.65
N VAL A 127 -2.14 -8.92 8.26
CA VAL A 127 -1.24 -10.01 7.86
C VAL A 127 -1.15 -11.08 8.95
N GLN A 128 -1.16 -10.68 10.22
CA GLN A 128 -0.98 -11.57 11.37
C GLN A 128 -2.08 -11.34 12.40
N GLN A 129 -2.54 -12.42 13.06
CA GLN A 129 -3.58 -12.26 14.09
C GLN A 129 -3.09 -11.44 15.29
N LYS A 130 -1.86 -11.65 15.75
CA LYS A 130 -1.31 -10.91 16.89
C LYS A 130 -0.04 -10.21 16.44
N PRO A 131 -0.15 -9.02 15.83
CA PRO A 131 1.03 -8.31 15.35
C PRO A 131 1.88 -7.82 16.51
N ASN A 132 3.20 -7.81 16.33
CA ASN A 132 4.10 -7.09 17.24
C ASN A 132 3.97 -5.58 16.96
N ALA A 133 3.25 -4.87 17.82
CA ALA A 133 2.98 -3.44 17.63
C ALA A 133 4.26 -2.58 17.64
N GLU A 134 5.23 -2.92 18.48
CA GLU A 134 6.51 -2.22 18.55
C GLU A 134 7.29 -2.37 17.23
N ALA A 135 7.33 -3.59 16.68
CA ALA A 135 7.97 -3.84 15.38
C ALA A 135 7.30 -3.06 14.25
N VAL A 136 5.97 -2.95 14.25
CA VAL A 136 5.21 -2.18 13.25
C VAL A 136 5.52 -0.68 13.37
N VAL A 137 5.54 -0.13 14.59
CA VAL A 137 5.91 1.29 14.83
C VAL A 137 7.37 1.56 14.46
N SER A 138 8.28 0.67 14.82
CA SER A 138 9.70 0.75 14.44
C SER A 138 9.86 0.77 12.92
N THR A 139 9.16 -0.13 12.22
CA THR A 139 9.13 -0.16 10.75
C THR A 139 8.63 1.15 10.15
N ALA A 140 7.56 1.73 10.72
CA ALA A 140 7.03 3.02 10.29
C ALA A 140 8.06 4.15 10.43
N ASN A 141 8.76 4.20 11.57
CA ASN A 141 9.81 5.19 11.82
C ASN A 141 11.01 5.03 10.89
N GLN A 142 11.46 3.79 10.65
CA GLN A 142 12.56 3.49 9.72
C GLN A 142 12.21 3.96 8.31
N LEU A 143 11.02 3.62 7.81
CA LEU A 143 10.55 4.03 6.48
C LEU A 143 10.39 5.55 6.39
N ARG A 144 9.82 6.20 7.42
CA ARG A 144 9.72 7.66 7.48
C ARG A 144 11.09 8.33 7.32
N ASN A 145 12.07 7.86 8.09
CA ASN A 145 13.42 8.41 8.07
C ASN A 145 14.09 8.19 6.71
N TYR A 146 13.89 7.02 6.08
CA TYR A 146 14.36 6.75 4.72
C TYR A 146 13.76 7.73 3.70
N PHE A 147 12.44 7.92 3.73
CA PHE A 147 11.78 8.83 2.79
C PHE A 147 12.18 10.29 3.03
N ALA A 148 12.33 10.74 4.28
CA ALA A 148 12.70 12.13 4.60
C ALA A 148 14.08 12.57 4.06
N GLN A 149 14.92 11.65 3.59
CA GLN A 149 16.24 11.95 3.01
C GLN A 149 16.20 12.44 1.56
N LYS A 150 15.05 12.32 0.88
CA LYS A 150 14.89 12.67 -0.53
C LYS A 150 14.02 13.90 -0.72
N LYS A 151 14.19 14.54 -1.88
CA LYS A 151 13.37 15.68 -2.30
C LYS A 151 12.07 15.21 -2.98
N TYR A 152 10.97 15.86 -2.62
CA TYR A 152 9.62 15.63 -3.17
C TYR A 152 8.99 16.95 -3.61
N GLN A 153 7.91 16.86 -4.38
CA GLN A 153 7.09 18.03 -4.71
C GLN A 153 6.53 18.65 -3.43
N LYS A 154 6.61 19.98 -3.30
CA LYS A 154 6.06 20.70 -2.13
C LYS A 154 4.57 20.42 -1.94
N ASN A 155 3.82 20.45 -3.04
CA ASN A 155 2.40 20.08 -3.02
C ASN A 155 2.25 18.57 -2.91
N GLY A 156 1.61 18.11 -1.83
CA GLY A 156 1.39 16.69 -1.56
C GLY A 156 2.43 16.05 -0.62
N PHE A 157 3.44 16.81 -0.15
CA PHE A 157 4.37 16.35 0.88
C PHE A 157 3.77 16.53 2.28
N ALA A 158 3.84 15.48 3.11
CA ALA A 158 3.41 15.53 4.51
C ALA A 158 4.20 14.52 5.37
N LEU A 159 4.40 14.86 6.65
CA LEU A 159 5.04 14.01 7.65
C LEU A 159 4.25 14.04 8.96
N ASN A 160 4.03 12.86 9.55
CA ASN A 160 3.37 12.68 10.85
C ASN A 160 2.04 13.44 11.03
N ALA A 161 1.20 13.52 10.00
CA ALA A 161 -0.10 14.18 10.10
C ALA A 161 -1.16 13.24 10.71
N GLN A 162 -1.90 13.70 11.71
CA GLN A 162 -3.04 12.96 12.26
C GLN A 162 -4.23 13.08 11.30
N LEU A 163 -4.79 11.96 10.83
CA LEU A 163 -5.94 11.96 9.91
C LEU A 163 -7.27 11.65 10.60
N GLY A 164 -7.23 11.15 11.83
CA GLY A 164 -8.39 10.74 12.62
C GLY A 164 -7.96 9.93 13.83
N GLU A 165 -8.90 9.48 14.67
CA GLU A 165 -8.55 8.70 15.86
C GLU A 165 -7.75 7.43 15.49
N GLY A 166 -6.55 7.28 16.07
CA GLY A 166 -5.67 6.15 15.82
C GLY A 166 -5.03 6.09 14.42
N THR A 167 -5.30 7.04 13.51
CA THR A 167 -4.76 7.02 12.14
C THR A 167 -3.75 8.14 11.91
N ILE A 168 -2.52 7.77 11.59
CA ILE A 168 -1.38 8.68 11.36
C ILE A 168 -0.88 8.51 9.92
N LEU A 169 -0.88 9.59 9.15
CA LEU A 169 -0.12 9.72 7.93
C LEU A 169 1.35 9.94 8.29
N VAL A 170 2.11 8.85 8.34
CA VAL A 170 3.52 8.89 8.73
C VAL A 170 4.35 9.62 7.69
N PHE A 171 4.07 9.38 6.41
CA PHE A 171 4.73 10.04 5.28
C PHE A 171 3.81 10.10 4.07
N GLN A 172 3.91 11.19 3.30
CA GLN A 172 3.40 11.29 1.94
C GLN A 172 4.36 12.15 1.11
N GLY A 173 4.61 11.76 -0.13
CA GLY A 173 5.39 12.57 -1.06
C GLY A 173 5.23 12.13 -2.50
N LYS A 174 5.40 13.10 -3.41
CA LYS A 174 5.41 12.88 -4.86
C LYS A 174 6.79 13.12 -5.45
N ASP A 175 7.23 12.24 -6.33
CA ASP A 175 8.46 12.44 -7.08
C ASP A 175 8.30 13.51 -8.18
N GLN A 176 9.37 13.80 -8.92
CA GLN A 176 9.33 14.80 -9.99
C GLN A 176 8.31 14.44 -11.11
N LYS A 177 7.97 13.15 -11.27
CA LYS A 177 7.01 12.66 -12.27
C LYS A 177 5.56 12.64 -11.73
N GLY A 178 5.34 13.06 -10.49
CA GLY A 178 4.02 13.05 -9.84
C GLY A 178 3.60 11.68 -9.27
N ARG A 179 4.48 10.67 -9.32
CA ARG A 179 4.22 9.36 -8.72
C ARG A 179 4.31 9.52 -7.21
N ALA A 180 3.47 8.82 -6.45
CA ALA A 180 3.39 9.01 -5.00
C ALA A 180 3.88 7.80 -4.20
N ALA A 181 4.46 8.11 -3.03
CA ALA A 181 4.63 7.18 -1.93
C ALA A 181 3.82 7.69 -0.74
N ARG A 182 3.10 6.79 -0.07
CA ARG A 182 2.28 7.10 1.12
C ARG A 182 2.47 6.01 2.17
N LEU A 183 2.74 6.42 3.40
CA LEU A 183 2.91 5.54 4.55
C LEU A 183 1.85 5.87 5.60
N LEU A 184 0.94 4.94 5.85
CA LEU A 184 -0.19 5.11 6.74
C LEU A 184 -0.10 4.10 7.88
N LEU A 185 -0.05 4.60 9.12
CA LEU A 185 -0.13 3.81 10.33
C LEU A 185 -1.55 3.93 10.90
N ASN A 186 -2.21 2.80 11.10
CA ASN A 186 -3.51 2.74 11.77
C ASN A 186 -3.37 1.91 13.05
N ASN A 187 -3.73 2.49 14.17
CA ASN A 187 -3.66 1.90 15.50
C ASN A 187 -4.86 2.36 16.34
N PRO A 188 -6.09 1.97 15.98
CA PRO A 188 -7.28 2.38 16.70
C PRO A 188 -7.30 1.67 18.06
N LYS A 189 -7.90 2.32 19.06
CA LYS A 189 -8.25 1.65 20.32
C LYS A 189 -9.29 0.58 20.03
N ASN A 190 -9.08 -0.64 20.53
CA ASN A 190 -10.14 -1.65 20.50
C ASN A 190 -11.23 -1.33 21.53
N LYS A 191 -12.37 -2.06 21.47
CA LYS A 191 -13.51 -1.90 22.39
C LYS A 191 -13.11 -1.96 23.88
N ASP A 192 -12.04 -2.70 24.19
CA ASP A 192 -11.50 -2.84 25.55
C ASP A 192 -10.44 -1.77 25.91
N GLY A 193 -10.30 -0.72 25.10
CA GLY A 193 -9.34 0.36 25.30
C GLY A 193 -7.87 0.00 25.01
N LYS A 194 -7.57 -1.25 24.67
CA LYS A 194 -6.20 -1.71 24.34
C LYS A 194 -5.77 -1.21 22.97
N VAL A 195 -4.60 -0.57 22.95
CA VAL A 195 -3.90 -0.09 21.75
C VAL A 195 -2.93 -1.19 21.28
N GLY A 196 -2.77 -1.37 19.96
CA GLY A 196 -1.76 -2.26 19.38
C GLY A 196 -2.31 -3.56 18.77
N ASP A 197 -3.41 -4.11 19.27
CA ASP A 197 -3.96 -5.38 18.76
C ASP A 197 -4.50 -5.28 17.33
N SER A 198 -4.95 -4.09 16.93
CA SER A 198 -5.46 -3.79 15.58
C SER A 198 -4.48 -2.97 14.75
N ILE A 199 -3.22 -2.86 15.18
CA ILE A 199 -2.22 -2.04 14.50
C ILE A 199 -1.94 -2.57 13.09
N SER A 200 -1.87 -1.68 12.12
CA SER A 200 -1.47 -1.98 10.75
C SER A 200 -0.69 -0.83 10.14
N LEU A 201 0.25 -1.18 9.28
CA LEU A 201 1.05 -0.22 8.51
C LEU A 201 0.90 -0.55 7.04
N THR A 202 0.57 0.46 6.24
CA THR A 202 0.47 0.33 4.79
C THR A 202 1.41 1.30 4.12
N LEU A 203 2.33 0.78 3.31
CA LEU A 203 3.14 1.55 2.38
C LEU A 203 2.57 1.39 0.97
N SER A 204 2.18 2.48 0.35
CA SER A 204 1.64 2.53 -1.00
C SER A 204 2.60 3.25 -1.94
N TYR A 205 2.91 2.64 -3.09
CA TYR A 205 3.55 3.28 -4.23
C TYR A 205 2.54 3.37 -5.37
N ILE A 206 2.29 4.56 -5.92
CA ILE A 206 1.19 4.81 -6.87
C ILE A 206 1.72 5.58 -8.08
N GLU A 207 1.47 5.06 -9.29
CA GLU A 207 1.94 5.67 -10.54
C GLU A 207 1.24 7.00 -10.83
N LYS A 208 -0.10 7.01 -10.77
CA LYS A 208 -0.94 8.17 -11.09
C LYS A 208 -1.99 8.37 -10.01
N PRO A 209 -1.63 8.97 -8.86
CA PRO A 209 -2.52 9.08 -7.71
C PRO A 209 -3.80 9.88 -7.98
N GLU A 210 -3.76 10.85 -8.89
CA GLU A 210 -4.92 11.71 -9.24
C GLU A 210 -5.81 11.11 -10.33
N ASN A 211 -5.28 10.18 -11.12
CA ASN A 211 -5.99 9.58 -12.24
C ASN A 211 -5.60 8.10 -12.38
N PRO A 212 -6.00 7.25 -11.42
CA PRO A 212 -5.68 5.84 -11.44
C PRO A 212 -6.43 5.13 -12.57
N ASP A 213 -5.78 4.15 -13.21
CA ASP A 213 -6.41 3.30 -14.23
C ASP A 213 -7.30 2.23 -13.56
N VAL A 214 -8.45 2.68 -13.06
CA VAL A 214 -9.49 1.84 -12.45
C VAL A 214 -10.84 2.13 -13.12
N PHE A 215 -11.76 1.19 -13.04
CA PHE A 215 -13.14 1.44 -13.46
C PHE A 215 -13.81 2.43 -12.50
N ILE A 216 -14.37 3.50 -13.06
CA ILE A 216 -15.12 4.54 -12.36
C ILE A 216 -16.44 4.73 -13.10
N ILE A 217 -17.54 4.67 -12.37
CA ILE A 217 -18.87 5.06 -12.87
C ILE A 217 -18.88 6.58 -12.97
N LYS A 218 -19.21 7.12 -14.14
CA LYS A 218 -19.29 8.56 -14.38
C LYS A 218 -20.71 9.07 -14.12
N ASP A 219 -20.81 10.36 -13.84
CA ASP A 219 -22.10 11.04 -13.79
C ASP A 219 -22.85 10.85 -15.12
N GLY A 220 -24.08 10.35 -15.04
CA GLY A 220 -24.92 10.02 -16.20
C GLY A 220 -24.76 8.60 -16.76
N ASP A 221 -23.90 7.75 -16.19
CA ASP A 221 -23.87 6.31 -16.52
C ASP A 221 -25.09 5.55 -15.92
N PHE A 222 -25.82 6.19 -14.99
CA PHE A 222 -27.07 5.76 -14.36
C PHE A 222 -27.95 7.01 -14.10
#